data_AF-A0AAI8VFM8-F1
#
_entry.id   AF-A0AAI8VFM8-F1
#
_cell.length_a   1.000
_cell.length_b   1.000
_cell.length_c   1.000
_cell.angle_alpha   90.00
_cell.angle_beta   90.00
_cell.angle_gamma   90.00
#
_symmetry.space_group_name_H-M   'P 1'
#
loop_
_entity.id
_entity.type
_entity.pdbx_description
1 polymer ?
#
loop_
_entity_poly.entity_id
_entity_poly.type
_entity_poly.pdbx_seq_one_letter_code
_entity_poly.pdbx_strand_id
1 'polypeptide(L)'
;MLKDFTTLVLAKLRADLDIAKRFDKRVDKRTKDIQLFERGFWQLDCTGWDNQLRFEAWAYITNYVASGMGDWGFWAVRDEEFPRIRVYCWGQTVPHAYLLLYLASQREILFTGASWYDGGGQEAIVMKTSLGD
;
A
#
# COMPACT_ATOMS: atom_id res chain seq x y z
N MET A 1 -1.30 -14.76 -23.57
CA MET A 1 -1.95 -13.45 -23.36
C MET A 1 -2.61 -13.48 -21.99
N LEU A 2 -1.88 -13.12 -20.93
CA LEU A 2 -2.45 -13.00 -19.59
C LEU A 2 -3.39 -11.80 -19.61
N LYS A 3 -4.69 -12.04 -19.47
CA LYS A 3 -5.67 -10.96 -19.30
C LYS A 3 -5.33 -10.22 -18.02
N ASP A 4 -5.30 -8.90 -18.10
CA ASP A 4 -5.22 -8.03 -16.94
C ASP A 4 -6.37 -8.38 -16.00
N PHE A 5 -6.06 -8.90 -14.81
CA PHE A 5 -7.06 -9.29 -13.80
C PHE A 5 -7.46 -8.11 -12.92
N THR A 6 -7.09 -6.89 -13.30
CA THR A 6 -7.47 -5.66 -12.60
C THR A 6 -8.99 -5.45 -12.72
N THR A 7 -9.71 -5.49 -11.60
CA THR A 7 -11.14 -5.14 -11.55
C THR A 7 -11.38 -3.68 -11.97
N LEU A 8 -12.58 -3.37 -12.46
CA LEU A 8 -12.95 -2.01 -12.90
C LEU A 8 -12.72 -0.94 -11.83
N VAL A 9 -12.86 -1.31 -10.55
CA VAL A 9 -12.59 -0.44 -9.40
C VAL A 9 -11.12 -0.06 -9.32
N LEU A 10 -10.22 -1.02 -9.49
CA LEU A 10 -8.77 -0.80 -9.46
C LEU A 10 -8.30 0.01 -10.68
N ALA A 11 -8.88 -0.26 -11.86
CA ALA A 11 -8.63 0.53 -13.06
C ALA A 11 -9.05 2.00 -12.88
N LYS A 12 -10.20 2.25 -12.25
CA LYS A 12 -10.67 3.59 -11.90
C LYS A 12 -9.76 4.28 -10.90
N LEU A 13 -9.36 3.59 -9.83
CA LEU A 13 -8.45 4.13 -8.82
C LEU A 13 -7.10 4.56 -9.43
N ARG A 14 -6.57 3.77 -10.37
CA ARG A 14 -5.36 4.10 -11.15
C ARG A 14 -5.48 5.41 -11.91
N ALA A 15 -6.61 5.61 -12.59
CA ALA A 15 -6.88 6.81 -13.38
C ALA A 15 -7.09 8.04 -12.49
N ASP A 16 -7.92 7.92 -11.45
CA ASP A 16 -8.32 9.04 -10.59
C ASP A 16 -7.15 9.56 -9.73
N LEU A 17 -6.20 8.69 -9.36
CA LEU A 17 -5.09 9.05 -8.49
C LEU A 17 -3.77 9.30 -9.22
N ASP A 18 -3.70 9.18 -10.54
CA ASP A 18 -2.46 9.29 -11.32
C ASP A 18 -1.34 8.44 -10.69
N ILE A 19 -1.47 7.12 -10.87
CA ILE A 19 -0.54 6.11 -10.36
C ILE A 19 0.92 6.44 -10.71
N ALA A 20 1.18 6.98 -11.90
CA ALA A 20 2.51 7.33 -12.34
C ALA A 20 3.13 8.40 -11.44
N LYS A 21 2.35 9.41 -11.06
CA LYS A 21 2.81 10.47 -10.15
C LYS A 21 2.93 9.99 -8.70
N ARG A 22 1.93 9.28 -8.18
CA ARG A 22 1.83 9.01 -6.74
C ARG A 22 2.55 7.73 -6.29
N PHE A 23 2.78 6.80 -7.21
CA PHE A 23 3.53 5.57 -6.96
C PHE A 23 4.85 5.55 -7.75
N ASP A 24 4.80 5.50 -9.09
CA ASP A 24 6.00 5.19 -9.89
C ASP A 24 7.15 6.18 -9.68
N LYS A 25 6.87 7.49 -9.70
CA LYS A 25 7.88 8.54 -9.45
C LYS A 25 8.42 8.56 -8.01
N ARG A 26 7.70 7.95 -7.08
CA ARG A 26 8.02 7.91 -5.65
C ARG A 26 8.74 6.64 -5.23
N VAL A 27 8.88 5.66 -6.11
CA VAL A 27 9.74 4.51 -5.82
C VAL A 27 11.19 5.01 -5.72
N ASP A 28 11.82 4.77 -4.58
CA ASP A 28 13.23 5.07 -4.35
C ASP A 28 14.10 3.92 -4.84
N LYS A 29 13.74 2.70 -4.41
CA LYS A 29 14.50 1.49 -4.70
C LYS A 29 13.57 0.35 -5.08
N ARG A 30 13.98 -0.43 -6.09
CA ARG A 30 13.47 -1.77 -6.37
C ARG A 30 14.62 -2.75 -6.28
N THR A 31 14.48 -3.79 -5.46
CA THR A 31 15.54 -4.79 -5.26
C THR A 31 15.38 -6.02 -6.14
N LYS A 32 14.19 -6.21 -6.73
CA LYS A 32 13.84 -7.30 -7.64
C LYS A 32 12.67 -6.93 -8.54
N ASP A 33 12.47 -7.74 -9.58
CA ASP A 33 11.25 -7.72 -10.37
C ASP A 33 10.09 -8.36 -9.60
N ILE A 34 8.92 -7.74 -9.70
CA ILE A 34 7.71 -8.19 -9.01
C ILE A 34 6.88 -9.10 -9.91
N GLN A 35 6.64 -10.33 -9.46
CA GLN A 35 5.82 -11.31 -10.17
C GLN A 35 4.33 -11.03 -9.93
N LEU A 36 3.50 -11.15 -10.96
CA LEU A 36 2.07 -10.80 -10.89
C LEU A 36 1.33 -11.46 -9.71
N PHE A 37 1.63 -12.73 -9.44
CA PHE A 37 0.98 -13.54 -8.42
C PHE A 37 1.87 -13.85 -7.21
N GLU A 38 2.98 -13.14 -7.00
CA GLU A 38 3.66 -13.26 -5.71
C GLU A 38 2.88 -12.54 -4.62
N ARG A 39 2.94 -13.09 -3.40
CA ARG A 39 2.42 -12.45 -2.19
C ARG A 39 3.45 -11.53 -1.60
N GLY A 40 2.97 -10.54 -0.87
CA GLY A 40 3.78 -9.69 -0.01
C GLY A 40 2.90 -8.69 0.72
N PHE A 41 3.51 -7.71 1.39
CA PHE A 41 2.78 -6.70 2.15
C PHE A 41 3.47 -5.35 2.15
N TRP A 42 2.66 -4.29 2.13
CA TRP A 42 3.10 -2.97 2.53
C TRP A 42 3.20 -2.89 4.04
N GLN A 43 4.27 -2.28 4.55
CA GLN A 43 4.40 -1.91 5.96
C GLN A 43 4.41 -0.39 6.08
N LEU A 44 3.58 0.12 6.98
CA LEU A 44 3.57 1.52 7.39
C LEU A 44 4.12 1.63 8.80
N ASP A 45 5.03 2.58 9.00
CA ASP A 45 5.38 3.07 10.31
C ASP A 45 4.42 4.22 10.68
N CYS A 46 3.62 4.00 11.71
CA CYS A 46 2.62 4.94 12.19
C CYS A 46 3.02 5.58 13.52
N THR A 47 4.25 5.36 14.00
CA THR A 47 4.71 5.86 15.31
C THR A 47 4.68 7.39 15.41
N GLY A 48 4.94 8.09 14.29
CA GLY A 48 4.86 9.56 14.21
C GLY A 48 3.44 10.11 14.08
N TRP A 49 2.43 9.27 13.89
CA TRP A 49 1.04 9.71 13.72
C TRP A 49 0.36 9.90 15.08
N ASP A 50 -0.55 10.86 15.15
CA ASP A 50 -1.45 10.97 16.30
C ASP A 50 -2.45 9.79 16.35
N ASN A 51 -3.08 9.63 17.52
CA ASN A 51 -4.01 8.52 17.74
C ASN A 51 -5.20 8.56 16.78
N GLN A 52 -5.74 9.75 16.48
CA GLN A 52 -6.91 9.89 15.63
C GLN A 52 -6.61 9.37 14.22
N LEU A 53 -5.49 9.78 13.64
CA LEU A 53 -5.04 9.34 12.34
C LEU A 53 -4.81 7.83 12.29
N ARG A 54 -4.21 7.23 13.34
CA ARG A 54 -4.05 5.76 13.41
C ARG A 54 -5.38 5.01 13.36
N PHE A 55 -6.37 5.48 14.14
CA PHE A 55 -7.70 4.87 14.18
C PHE A 55 -8.44 5.04 12.86
N GLU A 56 -8.43 6.24 12.28
CA GLU A 56 -9.08 6.52 11.00
C GLU A 56 -8.45 5.75 9.84
N ALA A 57 -7.12 5.71 9.77
CA ALA A 57 -6.41 4.95 8.75
C ALA A 57 -6.76 3.46 8.85
N TRP A 58 -6.75 2.89 10.07
CA TRP A 58 -7.14 1.50 10.27
C TRP A 58 -8.60 1.24 9.87
N ALA A 59 -9.53 2.07 10.31
CA ALA A 59 -10.95 1.94 9.97
C ALA A 59 -11.17 2.00 8.45
N TYR A 60 -10.50 2.92 7.77
CA TYR A 60 -10.56 3.04 6.30
C TYR A 60 -10.05 1.77 5.62
N ILE A 61 -8.88 1.26 6.04
CA ILE A 61 -8.29 0.04 5.49
C ILE A 61 -9.21 -1.16 5.71
N THR A 62 -9.72 -1.37 6.93
CA THR A 62 -10.58 -2.52 7.24
C THR A 62 -11.91 -2.44 6.52
N ASN A 63 -12.50 -1.25 6.36
CA ASN A 63 -13.73 -1.07 5.59
C ASN A 63 -13.51 -1.39 4.11
N TYR A 64 -12.37 -1.01 3.55
CA TYR A 64 -12.01 -1.35 2.17
C TYR A 64 -11.79 -2.86 1.97
N VAL A 65 -11.14 -3.53 2.93
CA VAL A 65 -10.95 -4.99 2.90
C VAL A 65 -12.29 -5.70 3.04
N ALA A 66 -13.13 -5.28 3.99
CA ALA A 66 -14.41 -5.91 4.30
C ALA A 66 -15.46 -5.74 3.18
N SER A 67 -15.41 -4.65 2.41
CA SER A 67 -16.35 -4.41 1.32
C SER A 67 -16.13 -5.32 0.10
N GLY A 68 -15.05 -6.11 0.07
CA GLY A 68 -14.67 -6.90 -1.09
C GLY A 68 -14.21 -6.08 -2.30
N MET A 69 -14.08 -4.75 -2.16
CA MET A 69 -13.70 -3.83 -3.24
C MET A 69 -12.22 -3.95 -3.64
N GLY A 70 -11.40 -4.64 -2.85
CA GLY A 70 -9.98 -4.85 -3.11
C GLY A 70 -9.63 -6.03 -4.01
N ASP A 71 -10.59 -6.82 -4.52
CA ASP A 71 -10.34 -8.23 -4.88
C ASP A 71 -9.89 -9.06 -3.66
N TRP A 72 -10.12 -10.38 -3.72
CA TRP A 72 -9.70 -11.52 -2.90
C TRP A 72 -8.21 -11.57 -2.48
N GLY A 73 -7.43 -10.54 -2.79
CA GLY A 73 -6.00 -10.42 -2.50
C GLY A 73 -5.65 -9.59 -1.28
N PHE A 74 -6.54 -8.77 -0.74
CA PHE A 74 -6.20 -7.83 0.33
C PHE A 74 -6.50 -8.37 1.73
N TRP A 75 -5.53 -8.22 2.62
CA TRP A 75 -5.66 -8.50 4.05
C TRP A 75 -4.90 -7.41 4.80
N ALA A 76 -5.44 -6.92 5.93
CA ALA A 76 -4.70 -6.02 6.81
C ALA A 76 -4.50 -6.60 8.22
N VAL A 77 -3.33 -6.37 8.80
CA VAL A 77 -3.05 -6.59 10.22
C VAL A 77 -2.39 -5.35 10.79
N ARG A 78 -2.42 -5.23 12.12
CA ARG A 78 -1.73 -4.17 12.84
C ARG A 78 -1.16 -4.73 14.13
N ASP A 79 -0.17 -4.03 14.66
CA ASP A 79 0.31 -4.29 16.00
C ASP A 79 -0.65 -3.65 17.04
N GLU A 80 -0.51 -4.04 18.30
CA GLU A 80 -1.21 -3.40 19.42
C GLU A 80 -0.84 -1.91 19.48
N GLU A 81 -1.79 -1.02 19.79
CA GLU A 81 -1.59 0.45 19.71
C GLU A 81 -1.26 1.03 18.32
N PHE A 82 -1.37 0.20 17.27
CA PHE A 82 -1.29 0.63 15.88
C PHE A 82 0.05 1.32 15.48
N PRO A 83 1.23 1.00 16.06
CA PRO A 83 2.49 1.63 15.65
C PRO A 83 2.92 1.16 14.25
N ARG A 84 2.42 0.00 13.81
CA ARG A 84 2.63 -0.53 12.47
C ARG A 84 1.36 -1.14 11.93
N ILE A 85 1.11 -0.87 10.66
CA ILE A 85 0.03 -1.48 9.88
C ILE A 85 0.66 -2.20 8.70
N ARG A 86 0.22 -3.44 8.45
CA ARG A 86 0.65 -4.26 7.32
C ARG A 86 -0.54 -4.58 6.44
N VAL A 87 -0.44 -4.27 5.15
CA VAL A 87 -1.47 -4.57 4.15
C VAL A 87 -0.90 -5.52 3.10
N TYR A 88 -1.38 -6.75 3.15
CA TYR A 88 -1.02 -7.81 2.23
C TYR A 88 -1.76 -7.66 0.91
N CYS A 89 -1.06 -7.92 -0.19
CA CYS A 89 -1.61 -7.88 -1.53
C CYS A 89 -0.83 -8.82 -2.47
N TRP A 90 -1.29 -8.94 -3.71
CA TRP A 90 -0.54 -9.61 -4.78
C TRP A 90 0.37 -8.62 -5.50
N GLY A 91 1.44 -9.10 -6.13
CA GLY A 91 2.37 -8.30 -6.93
C GLY A 91 1.70 -7.36 -7.93
N GLN A 92 0.71 -7.85 -8.68
CA GLN A 92 -0.07 -7.03 -9.63
C GLN A 92 -0.85 -5.86 -8.99
N THR A 93 -1.17 -5.98 -7.69
CA THR A 93 -1.95 -5.01 -6.92
C THR A 93 -1.09 -4.12 -6.01
N VAL A 94 0.23 -4.28 -6.01
CA VAL A 94 1.15 -3.51 -5.16
C VAL A 94 0.94 -1.99 -5.28
N PRO A 95 0.84 -1.40 -6.49
CA PRO A 95 0.62 0.05 -6.60
C PRO A 95 -0.76 0.48 -6.07
N HIS A 96 -1.79 -0.34 -6.27
CA HIS A 96 -3.14 -0.03 -5.79
C HIS A 96 -3.21 -0.06 -4.27
N ALA A 97 -2.54 -1.04 -3.65
CA ALA A 97 -2.42 -1.12 -2.20
C ALA A 97 -1.71 0.12 -1.65
N TYR A 98 -0.66 0.58 -2.31
CA TYR A 98 0.00 1.83 -1.91
C TYR A 98 -0.95 3.04 -2.02
N LEU A 99 -1.71 3.16 -3.11
CA LEU A 99 -2.67 4.25 -3.29
C LEU A 99 -3.80 4.23 -2.26
N LEU A 100 -4.28 3.04 -1.88
CA LEU A 100 -5.23 2.87 -0.78
C LEU A 100 -4.65 3.43 0.52
N LEU A 101 -3.41 3.05 0.83
CA LEU A 101 -2.70 3.47 2.03
C LEU A 101 -2.42 4.98 2.02
N TYR A 102 -2.12 5.55 0.86
CA TYR A 102 -1.98 7.00 0.66
C TYR A 102 -3.25 7.78 1.01
N LEU A 103 -4.42 7.23 0.65
CA LEU A 103 -5.71 7.83 1.03
C LEU A 103 -5.99 7.63 2.52
N ALA A 104 -5.81 6.40 3.02
CA ALA A 104 -6.07 6.05 4.41
C ALA A 104 -5.20 6.87 5.39
N SER A 105 -3.96 7.15 5.02
CA SER A 105 -3.02 7.92 5.85
C SER A 105 -3.20 9.43 5.74
N GLN A 106 -4.19 9.93 4.98
CA GLN A 106 -4.32 11.36 4.68
C GLN A 106 -3.01 11.98 4.14
N ARG A 107 -2.27 11.21 3.31
CA ARG A 107 -0.93 11.55 2.76
C ARG A 107 0.25 11.48 3.72
N GLU A 108 0.06 11.18 5.00
CA GLU A 108 1.18 11.02 5.96
C GLU A 108 2.13 9.86 5.60
N ILE A 109 1.70 8.87 4.81
CA ILE A 109 2.57 7.81 4.29
C ILE A 109 3.81 8.36 3.56
N LEU A 110 3.72 9.56 2.97
CA LEU A 110 4.82 10.20 2.28
C LEU A 110 6.03 10.50 3.18
N PHE A 111 5.83 10.53 4.50
CA PHE A 111 6.88 10.82 5.48
C PHE A 111 7.37 9.57 6.24
N THR A 112 6.84 8.38 5.89
CA THR A 112 7.13 7.13 6.62
C THR A 112 8.24 6.28 6.02
N GLY A 113 8.62 6.52 4.74
CA GLY A 113 9.51 5.62 4.02
C GLY A 113 8.92 4.22 3.80
N ALA A 114 7.60 4.13 3.60
CA ALA A 114 6.88 2.86 3.47
C ALA A 114 7.54 1.89 2.48
N SER A 115 7.54 0.61 2.85
CA SER A 115 8.16 -0.45 2.05
C SER A 115 7.18 -1.58 1.77
N TRP A 116 7.33 -2.19 0.59
CA TRP A 116 6.66 -3.44 0.27
C TRP A 116 7.66 -4.59 0.36
N TYR A 117 7.31 -5.58 1.18
CA TYR A 117 8.07 -6.81 1.40
C TYR A 117 7.44 -7.95 0.62
N ASP A 118 8.26 -8.78 -0.02
CA ASP A 118 7.77 -9.97 -0.72
C ASP A 118 7.39 -11.11 0.25
N GLY A 119 6.95 -12.24 -0.30
CA GLY A 119 6.50 -13.39 0.48
C GLY A 119 7.59 -14.06 1.32
N GLY A 120 8.86 -13.78 1.04
CA GLY A 120 9.99 -14.18 1.86
C GLY A 120 10.33 -13.19 2.97
N GLY A 121 9.62 -12.06 3.06
CA GLY A 121 9.92 -10.98 3.99
C GLY A 121 11.09 -10.11 3.53
N GLN A 122 11.54 -10.23 2.28
CA GLN A 122 12.59 -9.37 1.74
C GLN A 122 11.99 -8.06 1.25
N GLU A 123 12.61 -6.93 1.62
CA GLU A 123 12.22 -5.61 1.14
C GLU A 123 12.43 -5.53 -0.38
N ALA A 124 11.33 -5.35 -1.12
CA ALA A 124 11.28 -5.41 -2.59
C ALA A 124 11.06 -4.03 -3.22
N ILE A 125 10.27 -3.17 -2.57
CA ILE A 125 10.11 -1.75 -2.92
C ILE A 125 10.30 -0.89 -1.69
N VAL A 126 11.03 0.22 -1.86
CA VAL A 126 11.13 1.30 -0.87
C VAL A 126 10.60 2.58 -1.50
N MET A 127 9.75 3.30 -0.77
CA MET A 127 9.18 4.58 -1.20
C MET A 127 9.99 5.74 -0.66
N LYS A 128 10.18 6.77 -1.49
CA LYS A 128 10.82 8.02 -1.10
C LYS A 128 10.07 8.67 0.05
N THR A 129 10.82 9.13 1.03
CA THR A 129 10.32 10.01 2.09
C THR A 129 10.35 11.46 1.60
N SER A 130 9.32 12.23 1.91
CA SER A 130 9.27 13.68 1.62
C SER A 130 9.98 14.53 2.69
N LEU A 131 10.75 13.90 3.58
CA LEU A 131 11.69 14.58 4.48
C LEU A 131 12.95 14.93 3.68
N GLY A 132 12.98 16.14 3.10
CA GLY A 132 14.12 16.69 2.39
C GLY A 132 13.77 17.25 1.02
N ASP A 133 13.40 18.53 1.00
CA ASP A 133 13.90 19.52 0.06
C ASP A 133 14.66 20.58 0.88
#